data_AF-A0AAV0VRS0-F1
#
_entry.id   AF-A0AAV0VRS0-F1
#
_cell.length_a   1.000
_cell.length_b   1.000
_cell.length_c   1.000
_cell.angle_alpha   90.00
_cell.angle_beta   90.00
_cell.angle_gamma   90.00
#
_symmetry.space_group_name_H-M   'P 1'
#
loop_
_entity.id
_entity.type
_entity.pdbx_description
1 polymer ?
#
loop_
_entity_poly.entity_id
_entity_poly.type
_entity_poly.pdbx_seq_one_letter_code
_entity_poly.pdbx_strand_id
1 'polypeptide(L)' 'MEIIKSNKGGNKGFYKGYVYVVKYIGVSKITWRCSQRCSMKCTGELYTDLKMENPEVKTGHSHLKDDDSVKIEKALCII' A
#
# COMPACT_ATOMS: atom_id res chain seq x y z
N MET A 1 -6.12 -7.89 -0.87
CA MET A 1 -5.16 -6.94 -0.27
C MET A 1 -5.37 -7.00 1.22
N GLU A 2 -4.31 -7.01 2.00
CA GLU A 2 -4.43 -7.01 3.46
C GLU A 2 -4.25 -5.58 3.96
N ILE A 3 -5.14 -5.10 4.83
CA ILE A 3 -5.07 -3.74 5.39
C ILE A 3 -4.74 -3.83 6.87
N ILE A 4 -3.71 -3.11 7.30
CA ILE A 4 -3.35 -2.97 8.71
C ILE A 4 -3.35 -1.49 9.05
N LYS A 5 -3.97 -1.15 10.18
CA LYS A 5 -3.95 0.21 10.70
C LYS A 5 -2.56 0.47 11.30
N SER A 6 -1.90 1.51 10.85
CA SER A 6 -0.62 1.97 11.40
C SER A 6 -0.85 2.65 12.74
N ASN A 7 0.15 2.61 13.62
CA ASN A 7 0.16 3.30 14.91
C ASN A 7 -0.08 4.81 14.81
N LYS A 8 0.24 5.39 13.66
CA LYS A 8 -0.03 6.81 13.34
C LYS A 8 -1.47 7.06 12.85
N GLY A 9 -2.36 6.09 12.99
CA GLY A 9 -3.79 6.19 12.68
C GLY A 9 -4.19 5.93 11.23
N GLY A 10 -3.23 5.93 10.28
CA GLY A 10 -3.50 5.72 8.85
C GLY A 10 -3.51 4.23 8.43
N ASN A 11 -4.26 3.90 7.38
CA ASN A 11 -4.28 2.53 6.83
C ASN A 11 -3.07 2.27 5.93
N LYS A 12 -2.39 1.14 6.15
CA LYS A 12 -1.39 0.59 5.24
C LYS A 12 -1.95 -0.66 4.57
N GLY A 13 -1.65 -0.78 3.29
CA GLY A 13 -2.11 -1.87 2.46
C GLY A 13 -0.97 -2.75 1.97
N PHE A 14 -1.10 -4.05 2.13
CA PHE A 14 -0.11 -5.03 1.73
C PHE A 14 -0.67 -5.87 0.60
N TYR A 15 0.02 -5.83 -0.55
CA TYR A 15 -0.44 -6.54 -1.74
C TYR A 15 0.74 -6.95 -2.63
N LYS A 16 0.76 -8.23 -3.03
CA LYS A 16 1.77 -8.82 -3.92
C LYS A 16 3.23 -8.52 -3.55
N GLY A 17 3.55 -8.49 -2.25
CA GLY A 17 4.92 -8.22 -1.77
C GLY A 17 5.31 -6.73 -1.76
N TYR A 18 4.33 -5.83 -1.88
CA TYR A 18 4.53 -4.39 -1.81
C TYR A 18 3.66 -3.77 -0.71
N VAL A 19 4.18 -2.69 -0.12
CA VAL A 19 3.49 -1.87 0.87
C VAL A 19 2.96 -0.61 0.19
N TYR A 20 1.69 -0.33 0.45
CA TYR A 20 0.96 0.80 -0.09
C TYR A 20 0.41 1.66 1.04
N VAL A 21 0.31 2.96 0.78
CA VAL A 21 -0.33 3.94 1.65
C VAL A 21 -1.42 4.67 0.88
N VAL A 22 -2.47 5.10 1.58
CA VAL A 22 -3.56 5.87 0.97
C VAL A 22 -2.99 7.16 0.38
N LYS A 23 -3.26 7.40 -0.90
CA LYS A 23 -2.96 8.65 -1.60
C LYS A 23 -4.18 9.57 -1.59
N TYR A 24 -5.34 9.02 -1.93
CA TYR A 24 -6.59 9.78 -2.04
C TYR A 24 -7.80 8.83 -1.94
N ILE A 25 -8.86 9.25 -1.26
CA ILE A 25 -10.14 8.55 -1.20
C ILE A 25 -11.11 9.32 -2.08
N GLY A 26 -11.52 8.71 -3.19
CA GLY A 26 -12.50 9.27 -4.12
C GLY A 26 -13.93 8.86 -3.78
N VAL A 27 -14.86 9.19 -4.67
CA VAL A 27 -16.30 8.90 -4.51
C VAL A 27 -16.61 7.40 -4.62
N SER A 28 -15.85 6.65 -5.42
CA SER A 28 -16.11 5.23 -5.70
C SER A 28 -14.91 4.31 -5.47
N LYS A 29 -13.71 4.88 -5.33
CA LYS A 29 -12.47 4.11 -5.20
C LYS A 29 -11.44 4.83 -4.35
N ILE A 30 -10.55 4.05 -3.76
CA ILE A 30 -9.40 4.53 -3.01
C ILE A 30 -8.16 4.35 -3.89
N THR A 31 -7.38 5.42 -4.00
CA THR A 31 -6.09 5.41 -4.67
C THR A 31 -5.01 5.19 -3.63
N TRP A 32 -4.17 4.20 -3.88
CA TRP A 32 -3.03 3.83 -3.08
C TRP A 32 -1.74 4.07 -3.87
N ARG A 33 -0.70 4.48 -3.16
CA ARG A 33 0.65 4.63 -3.73
C ARG A 33 1.65 3.77 -2.96
N CYS A 34 2.71 3.33 -3.61
CA CYS A 34 3.80 2.63 -2.95
C CYS A 34 4.37 3.47 -1.80
N SER A 35 4.61 2.86 -0.64
CA SER A 35 5.24 3.52 0.51
C SER A 35 6.68 3.97 0.18
N GLN A 36 7.36 3.22 -0.69
CA GLN A 36 8.73 3.48 -1.13
C GLN A 36 8.83 4.52 -2.25
N ARG A 37 7.77 5.31 -2.49
CA ARG A 37 7.78 6.39 -3.49
C ARG A 37 8.90 7.40 -3.24
N CYS A 38 9.14 7.80 -1.99
CA CYS A 38 10.17 8.80 -1.69
C CYS A 38 11.57 8.19 -1.67
N SER A 39 11.74 6.99 -1.10
CA SER A 39 13.05 6.33 -0.98
C SER A 39 13.57 5.75 -2.30
N MET A 40 12.70 5.16 -3.12
CA MET A 40 13.08 4.48 -4.37
C MET A 40 12.53 5.17 -5.63
N LYS A 41 11.96 6.37 -5.50
CA LYS A 41 11.27 7.08 -6.61
C LYS A 41 10.17 6.23 -7.28
N CYS A 42 9.57 5.30 -6.53
CA CYS A 42 8.61 4.35 -7.08
C CYS A 42 7.30 5.03 -7.51
N THR A 43 6.83 4.70 -8.71
CA THR A 43 5.55 5.16 -9.25
C THR A 43 4.41 4.15 -9.09
N GLY A 44 4.64 3.07 -8.35
CA GLY A 44 3.64 2.03 -8.13
C GLY A 44 2.34 2.59 -7.53
N GLU A 45 1.23 2.33 -8.21
CA GLU A 45 -0.11 2.78 -7.83
C GLU A 45 -1.10 1.62 -7.92
N LEU A 46 -2.04 1.60 -6.98
CA LEU A 46 -3.07 0.57 -6.84
C LEU A 46 -4.41 1.26 -6.56
N TYR A 47 -5.50 0.70 -7.07
CA TYR A 47 -6.86 1.06 -6.72
C TYR A 47 -7.52 -0.05 -5.92
N THR A 48 -8.45 0.34 -5.06
CA THR A 48 -9.44 -0.55 -4.45
C THR A 48 -10.79 0.14 -4.50
N ASP A 49 -11.87 -0.60 -4.30
CA ASP A 49 -13.14 0.03 -3.94
C ASP A 49 -13.07 0.70 -2.54
N LEU A 50 -14.15 1.36 -2.13
CA LEU A 50 -14.25 2.06 -0.85
C LEU A 50 -14.17 1.13 0.37
N LYS A 51 -14.47 -0.15 0.21
CA LYS A 51 -14.33 -1.16 1.27
C LYS A 51 -12.90 -1.71 1.34
N MET A 52 -11.99 -1.18 0.52
CA MET A 52 -10.60 -1.62 0.41
C MET A 52 -10.48 -3.05 -0.12
N GLU A 53 -11.50 -3.50 -0.85
CA GLU A 53 -11.56 -4.80 -1.50
C GLU A 53 -11.14 -4.64 -2.98
N ASN A 54 -11.09 -5.77 -3.72
CA ASN A 54 -10.84 -5.79 -5.17
C ASN A 54 -9.62 -4.95 -5.64
N PRO A 55 -8.39 -5.31 -5.22
CA PRO A 55 -7.20 -4.54 -5.54
C PRO A 55 -6.78 -4.64 -7.02
N GLU A 56 -6.75 -3.50 -7.70
CA GLU A 56 -6.37 -3.35 -9.11
C GLU A 56 -5.08 -2.56 -9.26
N VAL A 57 -4.04 -3.16 -9.86
CA VAL A 57 -2.76 -2.46 -10.09
C VAL A 57 -2.93 -1.50 -11.26
N LYS A 58 -2.74 -0.21 -11.00
CA LYS A 58 -2.76 0.83 -12.03
C LYS A 58 -1.40 1.00 -12.69
N THR A 59 -0.37 1.14 -11.87
CA THR A 59 1.00 1.41 -12.31
C THR A 59 1.91 0.40 -11.64
N GLY A 60 2.77 -0.24 -12.43
CA GLY A 60 3.79 -1.16 -11.93
C GLY A 60 4.83 -0.48 -11.05
N HIS A 61 5.59 -1.28 -10.30
CA HIS A 61 6.69 -0.78 -9.47
C HIS A 61 7.99 -0.72 -10.26
N SER A 62 8.82 0.28 -9.95
CA SER A 62 10.16 0.43 -10.52
C SER A 62 11.24 -0.31 -9.70
N HIS A 63 10.83 -1.11 -8.72
CA HIS A 63 11.70 -1.89 -7.86
C HIS A 63 11.13 -3.29 -7.59
N LEU A 64 12.01 -4.21 -7.19
CA LEU A 64 11.63 -5.56 -6.79
C LEU A 64 10.77 -5.53 -5.53
N LYS A 65 9.93 -6.56 -5.38
CA LYS A 65 9.22 -6.82 -4.14
C LYS A 65 10.24 -7.09 -3.03
N ASP A 66 9.94 -6.61 -1.84
CA ASP A 66 10.79 -6.79 -0.66
C ASP A 66 9.95 -7.43 0.45
N ASP A 67 9.92 -8.77 0.39
CA ASP A 67 9.09 -9.58 1.29
C ASP A 67 9.53 -9.44 2.76
N ASP A 68 10.79 -9.10 3.02
CA ASP A 68 11.31 -8.88 4.38
C ASP A 68 10.82 -7.53 4.95
N SER A 69 10.96 -6.45 4.19
CA SER A 69 10.43 -5.13 4.56
C SER A 69 8.92 -5.17 4.77
N VAL A 70 8.19 -5.96 3.97
CA VAL A 70 6.76 -6.18 4.18
C VAL A 70 6.49 -6.80 5.54
N LYS A 71 7.21 -7.85 5.93
CA LYS A 71 7.03 -8.51 7.24
C LYS A 71 7.34 -7.56 8.40
N ILE A 72 8.45 -6.83 8.30
CA ILE A 72 8.86 -5.83 9.29
C ILE A 72 7.78 -4.75 9.42
N GLU A 73 7.32 -4.19 8.31
CA GLU A 73 6.28 -3.15 8.32
C GLU A 73 4.94 -3.63 8.88
N LYS A 74 4.57 -4.89 8.63
CA LYS A 74 3.40 -5.50 9.25
C LYS A 74 3.56 -5.57 10.77
N ALA A 75 4.69 -6.10 11.25
CA ALA A 75 4.97 -6.20 12.68
C ALA A 75 4.94 -4.83 13.36
N LEU A 76 5.54 -3.81 12.73
CA LEU A 76 5.55 -2.44 13.23
C LEU A 76 4.16 -1.79 13.29
N CYS A 77 3.18 -2.23 12.51
CA CYS A 77 1.82 -1.66 12.55
C CYS A 77 0.93 -2.26 13.64
N ILE A 78 1.37 -3.33 14.31
CA ILE A 78 0.55 -4.06 15.30
C ILE A 78 0.94 -3.68 16.75
N ILE A 79 1.97 -2.84 16.93
CA ILE A 79 2.55 -2.45 18.22
C ILE A 79 1.89 -1.18 18.75
#